data_AF-A0A6M4BUI6-F1
#
_entry.id   AF-A0A6M4BUI6-F1
#
_cell.length_a   1.000
_cell.length_b   1.000
_cell.length_c   1.000
_cell.angle_alpha   90.00
_cell.angle_beta   90.00
_cell.angle_gamma   90.00
#
_symmetry.space_group_name_H-M   'P 1'
#
loop_
_entity.id
_entity.type
_entity.pdbx_description
1 polymer ?
#
loop_
_entity_poly.entity_id
_entity_poly.type
_entity_poly.pdbx_seq_one_letter_code
_entity_poly.pdbx_strand_id
1 'polypeptide(L)'
;DLGSPSLSSTAILMLTVTDIPDEIELSDKPVFISRYYELEIEENVHTPVELVTLNLTEYYENFKMRYFILNEDDTEVKRIFVMDPRNGTLYLVRSPDREVREVYEIIIRAERQKISREL
;
A
#
# COMPACT_ATOMS: atom_id res chain seq x y z
N ASP A 1 -16.01 -32.72 20.31
CA ASP A 1 -15.43 -31.38 20.52
C ASP A 1 -13.92 -31.53 20.46
N LEU A 2 -13.31 -31.21 19.31
CA LEU A 2 -11.89 -31.50 19.04
C LEU A 2 -11.25 -30.42 18.15
N GLY A 3 -11.52 -29.15 18.39
CA GLY A 3 -10.90 -28.05 17.66
C GLY A 3 -9.86 -27.29 18.49
N SER A 4 -8.64 -27.84 18.64
CA SER A 4 -7.51 -27.14 19.27
C SER A 4 -6.16 -27.63 18.74
N PRO A 5 -5.10 -26.78 18.58
CA PRO A 5 -5.01 -25.30 18.68
C PRO A 5 -4.53 -24.68 17.35
N SER A 6 -4.55 -23.38 17.02
CA SER A 6 -4.94 -22.11 17.61
C SER A 6 -5.45 -21.27 16.42
N LEU A 7 -6.50 -20.47 16.61
CA LEU A 7 -6.91 -19.43 15.67
C LEU A 7 -5.65 -18.62 15.29
N SER A 8 -5.08 -18.87 14.11
CA SER A 8 -4.11 -17.95 13.54
C SER A 8 -4.95 -16.77 13.10
N SER A 9 -5.10 -15.79 13.99
CA SER A 9 -5.99 -14.64 13.87
C SER A 9 -5.37 -13.53 13.04
N THR A 10 -4.56 -13.88 12.04
CA THR A 10 -3.68 -12.93 11.35
C THR A 10 -3.69 -13.19 9.86
N ALA A 11 -4.03 -12.18 9.07
CA ALA A 11 -3.82 -12.16 7.62
C ALA A 11 -2.46 -11.54 7.29
N ILE A 12 -1.85 -11.95 6.18
CA ILE A 12 -0.56 -11.40 5.72
C ILE A 12 -0.81 -10.42 4.57
N LEU A 13 -0.24 -9.24 4.66
CA LEU A 13 -0.25 -8.22 3.63
C LEU A 13 1.15 -8.10 3.03
N MET A 14 1.27 -8.46 1.75
CA MET A 14 2.49 -8.28 0.96
C MET A 14 2.32 -7.05 0.06
N LEU A 15 3.06 -5.98 0.36
CA LEU A 15 3.05 -4.77 -0.44
C LEU A 15 4.20 -4.81 -1.45
N THR A 16 3.83 -4.85 -2.72
CA THR A 16 4.77 -4.78 -3.84
C THR A 16 4.78 -3.35 -4.37
N VAL A 17 5.91 -2.64 -4.24
CA VAL A 17 6.01 -1.27 -4.75
C VAL A 17 6.78 -1.28 -6.05
N THR A 18 6.07 -1.21 -7.17
CA THR A 18 6.67 -1.29 -8.50
C THR A 18 7.13 0.09 -8.99
N ASP A 19 8.41 0.38 -8.81
CA ASP A 19 9.13 1.28 -9.70
C ASP A 19 9.81 0.43 -10.77
N ILE A 20 9.11 0.13 -11.88
CA ILE A 20 9.69 -0.61 -13.01
C ILE A 20 10.09 0.39 -14.09
N PRO A 21 11.40 0.55 -14.38
CA PRO A 21 11.88 1.25 -15.56
C PRO A 21 12.29 0.23 -16.62
N ASP A 22 11.59 0.20 -17.75
CA ASP A 22 12.04 -0.56 -18.92
C ASP A 22 13.08 0.20 -19.76
N GLU A 23 13.30 1.50 -19.52
CA GLU A 23 14.36 2.26 -20.17
C GLU A 23 14.74 3.48 -19.32
N ILE A 24 16.04 3.75 -19.26
CA ILE A 24 16.65 4.85 -18.51
C ILE A 24 16.29 6.17 -19.21
N GLU A 25 15.21 6.80 -18.79
CA GLU A 25 15.08 8.26 -18.84
C GLU A 25 15.05 8.77 -17.40
N LEU A 26 16.24 9.15 -16.94
CA LEU A 26 16.53 9.73 -15.63
C LEU A 26 15.68 10.98 -15.36
N SER A 27 14.99 11.03 -14.21
CA SER A 27 14.69 12.22 -13.37
C SER A 27 13.24 12.35 -12.85
N ASP A 28 12.24 11.62 -13.37
CA ASP A 28 10.83 11.91 -13.04
C ASP A 28 10.08 10.81 -12.25
N LYS A 29 10.68 9.63 -12.00
CA LYS A 29 10.04 8.51 -11.31
C LYS A 29 10.42 8.42 -9.82
N PRO A 30 9.45 8.50 -8.88
CA PRO A 30 9.73 8.48 -7.44
C PRO A 30 10.31 7.15 -6.97
N VAL A 31 11.37 7.23 -6.17
CA VAL A 31 12.04 6.05 -5.62
C VAL A 31 11.64 5.90 -4.15
N PHE A 32 11.08 4.74 -3.79
CA PHE A 32 10.74 4.40 -2.41
C PHE A 32 11.98 3.93 -1.62
N ILE A 33 11.99 4.17 -0.31
CA ILE A 33 13.08 3.73 0.58
C ILE A 33 13.16 2.20 0.64
N SER A 34 12.02 1.51 0.65
CA SER A 34 11.92 0.05 0.51
C SER A 34 11.07 -0.32 -0.70
N ARG A 35 11.47 -1.40 -1.38
CA ARG A 35 10.73 -1.96 -2.53
C ARG A 35 9.61 -2.91 -2.11
N TYR A 36 9.75 -3.53 -0.94
CA TYR A 36 8.83 -4.54 -0.43
C TYR A 36 8.54 -4.26 1.04
N TYR A 37 7.27 -4.43 1.43
CA TYR A 37 6.85 -4.43 2.82
C TYR A 37 5.99 -5.66 3.06
N GLU A 38 6.25 -6.34 4.17
CA GLU A 38 5.46 -7.47 4.63
C GLU A 38 4.91 -7.09 6.01
N LEU A 39 3.59 -7.18 6.15
CA LEU A 39 2.87 -6.82 7.37
C LEU A 39 1.96 -7.97 7.78
N GLU A 40 1.98 -8.27 9.07
CA GLU A 40 0.99 -9.14 9.71
C GLU A 40 -0.15 -8.28 10.26
N ILE A 41 -1.39 -8.63 9.91
CA ILE A 41 -2.59 -7.88 10.28
C ILE A 41 -3.52 -8.77 11.09
N GLU A 42 -3.87 -8.35 12.31
CA GLU A 42 -4.86 -9.06 13.12
C GLU A 42 -6.26 -8.98 12.50
N GLU A 43 -6.95 -10.11 12.51
CA GLU A 43 -8.38 -10.18 12.27
C GLU A 43 -9.17 -9.55 13.42
N ASN A 44 -10.39 -9.11 13.13
CA ASN A 44 -11.30 -8.47 14.08
C ASN A 44 -10.77 -7.17 14.71
N VAL A 45 -9.83 -6.51 14.03
CA VAL A 45 -9.30 -5.23 14.48
C VAL A 45 -10.33 -4.10 14.29
N HIS A 46 -10.35 -3.15 15.22
CA HIS A 46 -11.19 -1.96 15.11
C HIS A 46 -10.64 -1.04 14.04
N THR A 47 -11.43 -0.78 13.01
CA THR A 47 -11.02 0.04 11.84
C THR A 47 -11.60 1.46 11.92
N PRO A 48 -10.94 2.48 11.34
CA PRO A 48 -9.72 2.39 10.52
C PRO A 48 -8.42 2.23 11.32
N VAL A 49 -7.44 1.51 10.77
CA VAL A 49 -6.09 1.32 11.32
C VAL A 49 -5.06 1.85 10.32
N GLU A 50 -4.08 2.62 10.80
CA GLU A 50 -2.89 2.97 10.02
C GLU A 50 -1.95 1.77 9.94
N LEU A 51 -1.62 1.32 8.73
CA LEU A 51 -0.72 0.18 8.53
C LEU A 51 0.72 0.63 8.34
N VAL A 52 0.96 1.48 7.33
CA VAL A 52 2.31 1.92 6.96
C VAL A 52 2.24 3.24 6.20
N THR A 53 3.22 4.10 6.42
CA THR A 53 3.47 5.28 5.59
C THR A 53 4.66 5.03 4.66
N LEU A 54 4.42 5.09 3.35
CA LEU A 54 5.42 4.79 2.34
C LEU A 54 6.29 6.01 2.05
N ASN A 55 7.53 5.94 2.53
CA ASN A 55 8.50 7.01 2.35
C ASN A 55 9.27 6.86 1.03
N LEU A 56 9.46 8.00 0.36
CA LEU A 56 10.36 8.13 -0.78
C LEU A 56 11.77 8.49 -0.29
N THR A 57 12.76 8.35 -1.17
CA THR A 57 14.12 8.83 -0.88
C THR A 57 14.14 10.34 -0.63
N GLU A 58 15.13 10.81 0.12
CA GLU A 58 15.31 12.23 0.50
C GLU A 58 15.27 13.20 -0.69
N TYR A 59 15.65 12.74 -1.89
CA TYR A 59 15.54 13.50 -3.13
C TYR A 59 14.10 13.99 -3.36
N TYR A 60 13.08 13.22 -2.96
CA TYR A 60 11.68 13.51 -3.25
C TYR A 60 10.95 14.33 -2.17
N GLU A 61 11.57 14.63 -1.03
CA GLU A 61 10.91 15.28 0.13
C GLU A 61 10.25 16.62 -0.19
N ASN A 62 10.84 17.38 -1.11
CA ASN A 62 10.36 18.73 -1.48
C ASN A 62 9.39 18.73 -2.67
N PHE A 63 9.03 17.56 -3.20
CA PHE A 63 8.12 17.45 -4.33
C PHE A 63 6.70 17.17 -3.86
N LYS A 64 5.73 17.73 -4.59
CA LYS A 64 4.32 17.35 -4.39
C LYS A 64 4.09 15.99 -5.02
N MET A 65 3.91 14.99 -4.16
CA MET A 65 3.71 13.60 -4.55
C MET A 65 2.24 13.23 -4.48
N ARG A 66 1.84 12.25 -5.30
CA ARG A 66 0.54 11.61 -5.21
C ARG A 66 0.68 10.10 -5.26
N TYR A 67 -0.03 9.40 -4.39
CA TYR A 67 0.08 7.96 -4.19
C TYR A 67 -1.21 7.26 -4.62
N PHE A 68 -1.07 6.08 -5.22
CA PHE A 68 -2.16 5.31 -5.82
C PHE A 68 -1.98 3.82 -5.55
N ILE A 69 -3.09 3.12 -5.31
CA ILE A 69 -3.17 1.67 -5.42
C ILE A 69 -3.46 1.36 -6.91
N LEU A 70 -2.66 0.50 -7.53
CA LEU A 70 -2.78 0.19 -8.96
C LEU A 70 -3.73 -0.98 -9.24
N ASN A 71 -3.84 -1.91 -8.31
CA ASN A 71 -4.69 -3.10 -8.43
C ASN A 71 -6.05 -2.92 -7.74
N GLU A 72 -6.69 -1.76 -7.92
CA GLU A 72 -8.04 -1.48 -7.41
C GLU A 72 -9.16 -2.25 -8.14
N ASP A 73 -8.83 -2.94 -9.24
CA ASP A 73 -9.72 -3.89 -9.90
C ASP A 73 -9.99 -5.13 -9.03
N ASP A 74 -9.08 -5.45 -8.10
CA ASP A 74 -9.35 -6.40 -7.03
C ASP A 74 -10.36 -5.81 -6.04
N THR A 75 -11.60 -6.30 -6.13
CA THR A 75 -12.71 -5.75 -5.34
C THR A 75 -12.53 -5.92 -3.83
N GLU A 76 -11.78 -6.92 -3.37
CA GLU A 76 -11.47 -7.09 -1.94
C GLU A 76 -10.49 -6.01 -1.51
N VAL A 77 -9.40 -5.84 -2.27
CA VAL A 77 -8.39 -4.81 -2.02
C VAL A 77 -9.03 -3.43 -1.92
N LYS A 78 -9.87 -3.07 -2.90
CA LYS A 78 -10.57 -1.79 -2.95
C LYS A 78 -11.53 -1.56 -1.78
N ARG A 79 -12.11 -2.62 -1.21
CA ARG A 79 -13.03 -2.53 -0.07
C ARG A 79 -12.31 -2.39 1.27
N ILE A 80 -11.13 -3.01 1.39
CA ILE A 80 -10.44 -3.22 2.66
C ILE A 80 -9.33 -2.18 2.87
N PHE A 81 -8.65 -1.74 1.81
CA PHE A 81 -7.51 -0.84 1.90
C PHE A 81 -7.81 0.51 1.26
N VAL A 82 -7.31 1.57 1.90
CA VAL A 82 -7.37 2.94 1.39
C VAL A 82 -6.00 3.60 1.55
N MET A 83 -5.52 4.24 0.49
CA MET A 83 -4.30 5.05 0.53
C MET A 83 -4.68 6.53 0.68
N ASP A 84 -4.08 7.26 1.62
CA ASP A 84 -4.12 8.72 1.58
C ASP A 84 -3.19 9.20 0.45
N PRO A 85 -3.76 9.80 -0.62
CA PRO A 85 -3.00 10.12 -1.81
C PRO A 85 -1.98 11.24 -1.59
N ARG A 86 -1.98 11.93 -0.44
CA ARG A 86 -1.13 13.11 -0.19
C ARG A 86 0.17 12.76 0.54
N ASN A 87 0.14 11.75 1.41
CA ASN A 87 1.27 11.40 2.27
C ASN A 87 1.74 9.94 2.10
N GLY A 88 1.02 9.11 1.33
CA GLY A 88 1.42 7.73 1.10
C GLY A 88 1.12 6.79 2.27
N THR A 89 0.21 7.17 3.18
CA THR A 89 -0.23 6.31 4.28
C THR A 89 -1.31 5.33 3.81
N LEU A 90 -1.02 4.04 3.97
CA LEU A 90 -1.97 2.96 3.73
C LEU A 90 -2.76 2.66 5.01
N TYR A 91 -4.07 2.63 4.89
CA TYR A 91 -5.02 2.33 5.96
C TYR A 91 -5.79 1.05 5.67
N LEU A 92 -6.07 0.31 6.74
CA LEU A 92 -7.07 -0.74 6.79
C LEU A 92 -8.40 -0.12 7.21
N VAL A 93 -9.41 -0.12 6.33
CA VAL A 93 -10.72 0.50 6.60
C VAL A 93 -11.83 -0.52 6.87
N ARG A 94 -11.55 -1.81 6.68
CA ARG A 94 -12.38 -2.95 7.07
C ARG A 94 -11.48 -4.06 7.59
N SER A 95 -11.92 -4.80 8.62
CA SER A 95 -11.17 -5.97 9.09
C SER A 95 -11.09 -7.02 7.97
N PRO A 96 -9.91 -7.62 7.72
CA PRO A 96 -9.81 -8.79 6.88
C PRO A 96 -10.46 -9.99 7.58
N ASP A 97 -10.79 -10.98 6.76
CA ASP A 97 -11.19 -12.33 7.13
C ASP A 97 -10.22 -13.28 6.40
N ARG A 98 -9.40 -13.98 7.15
CA ARG A 98 -8.32 -14.87 6.70
C ARG A 98 -8.90 -16.12 6.08
N GLU A 99 -10.03 -16.63 6.57
CA GLU A 99 -10.72 -17.75 5.94
C GLU A 99 -11.23 -17.39 4.54
N VAL A 100 -11.56 -16.12 4.29
CA VAL A 100 -11.87 -15.61 2.95
C VAL A 100 -10.59 -15.40 2.12
N ARG A 101 -9.58 -14.73 2.69
CA ARG A 101 -8.30 -14.47 2.01
C ARG A 101 -7.16 -14.28 3.01
N GLU A 102 -6.21 -15.20 2.97
CA GLU A 102 -5.04 -15.20 3.84
C GLU A 102 -3.96 -14.19 3.43
N VAL A 103 -3.82 -13.92 2.12
CA VAL A 103 -2.76 -13.06 1.59
C VAL A 103 -3.32 -11.99 0.65
N TYR A 104 -2.94 -10.74 0.91
CA TYR A 104 -3.24 -9.61 0.05
C TYR A 104 -1.97 -9.09 -0.60
N GLU A 105 -2.00 -8.90 -1.92
CA GLU A 105 -0.95 -8.19 -2.65
C GLU A 105 -1.48 -6.80 -3.02
N ILE A 106 -0.77 -5.74 -2.65
CA ILE A 106 -1.13 -4.37 -3.05
C ILE A 106 0.02 -3.76 -3.83
N ILE A 107 -0.31 -3.26 -5.02
CA ILE A 107 0.64 -2.62 -5.91
C ILE A 107 0.49 -1.11 -5.78
N ILE A 108 1.56 -0.43 -5.37
CA ILE A 108 1.51 1.01 -5.09
C ILE A 108 2.41 1.78 -6.04
N ARG A 109 1.91 2.94 -6.49
CA ARG A 109 2.65 3.90 -7.30
C ARG A 109 2.65 5.28 -6.65
N ALA A 110 3.79 5.95 -6.72
CA ALA A 110 3.89 7.39 -6.48
C ALA A 110 4.14 8.12 -7.80
N GLU A 111 3.54 9.29 -7.94
CA GLU A 111 3.76 10.20 -9.07
C GLU A 111 4.01 11.62 -8.58
N ARG A 112 4.99 12.29 -9.18
CA ARG A 112 5.21 13.71 -8.95
C ARG A 112 4.12 14.51 -9.65
N GLN A 113 3.45 15.40 -8.93
CA GLN A 113 2.51 16.34 -9.53
C GLN A 113 3.29 17.40 -10.31
N LYS A 114 3.11 17.42 -11.64
CA LYS A 114 3.60 18.51 -12.49
C LYS A 114 2.65 19.71 -12.31
N ILE A 115 3.14 20.78 -11.69
CA ILE A 115 2.40 22.05 -11.70
C ILE A 115 2.61 22.64 -13.10
N SER A 116 1.61 22.54 -13.97
CA SER A 116 1.57 23.32 -15.19
C SER A 116 1.47 24.80 -14.80
N ARG A 117 2.51 25.59 -15.12
CA ARG A 117 2.31 27.04 -15.21
C ARG A 117 1.36 27.27 -16.38
N GLU A 118 0.10 27.59 -16.08
CA GLU A 118 -0.71 28.31 -17.06
C GLU A 118 0.01 29.65 -17.30
N LEU A 119 0.39 29.88 -18.56
CA LEU A 119 0.92 31.14 -19.05
C LEU A 119 -0.22 32.10 -19.39
#